data_AF-A0A3S4FJ90-F1
#
_entry.id   AF-A0A3S4FJ90-F1
#
_cell.length_a   1.000
_cell.length_b   1.000
_cell.length_c   1.000
_cell.angle_alpha   90.00
_cell.angle_beta   90.00
_cell.angle_gamma   90.00
#
_symmetry.space_group_name_H-M   'P 1'
#
loop_
_entity.id
_entity.type
_entity.pdbx_description
1 polymer ?
#
loop_
_entity_poly.entity_id
_entity_poly.type
_entity_poly.pdbx_seq_one_letter_code
_entity_poly.pdbx_strand_id
1 'polypeptide(L)'
;MDAPGGNALKLNKDHFVKRGNVEQICPHCAAIALFAIQTNSPAGGAGYRVGMRGGGPLTTLVVPQEEDKYPLWKKLWLNVLPQEEPPNVTQHPLIFPWLAPTKTSEKAGNVVTPDNAHPLQAYWGMPRRIELDFTHTVAGICDLCGEHHESLLLQMRSKNYGVQYDSWLHPFSPYRQALKDPSAPWLAFKGQPGGLSYKDWLG
;
A
#
# COMPACT_ATOMS: atom_id res chain seq x y z
N MET A 1 9.21 -4.26 5.32
CA MET A 1 8.09 -5.17 5.64
C MET A 1 8.59 -6.45 6.30
N ASP A 2 9.79 -6.92 5.98
CA ASP A 2 10.41 -8.08 6.63
C ASP A 2 11.58 -7.73 7.57
N ALA A 3 11.54 -6.55 8.20
CA ALA A 3 12.48 -6.20 9.27
C ALA A 3 11.84 -6.52 10.63
N PRO A 4 12.62 -6.98 11.62
CA PRO A 4 12.05 -7.36 12.90
C PRO A 4 11.53 -6.13 13.65
N GLY A 5 10.25 -6.14 14.00
CA GLY A 5 9.67 -5.11 14.85
C GLY A 5 10.19 -5.21 16.30
N GLY A 6 9.94 -4.18 17.11
CA GLY A 6 10.43 -4.12 18.50
C GLY A 6 10.05 -5.35 19.36
N ASN A 7 8.87 -5.94 19.16
CA ASN A 7 8.48 -7.17 19.85
C ASN A 7 9.21 -8.42 19.31
N ALA A 8 9.51 -8.47 18.02
CA ALA A 8 10.28 -9.58 17.45
C ALA A 8 11.70 -9.59 18.00
N LEU A 9 12.31 -8.40 18.14
CA LEU A 9 13.62 -8.22 18.79
C LEU A 9 13.59 -8.61 20.27
N LYS A 10 12.62 -8.10 21.04
CA LYS A 10 12.50 -8.40 22.49
C LYS A 10 12.29 -9.89 22.77
N LEU A 11 11.58 -10.59 21.89
CA LEU A 11 11.23 -12.00 22.06
C LEU A 11 12.17 -12.94 21.28
N ASN A 12 13.23 -12.43 20.66
CA ASN A 12 14.14 -13.18 19.78
C ASN A 12 13.42 -14.03 18.71
N LYS A 13 12.31 -13.50 18.17
CA LYS A 13 11.50 -14.15 17.13
C LYS A 13 12.01 -13.88 15.71
N ASP A 14 13.17 -13.26 15.59
CA ASP A 14 13.77 -12.82 14.34
C ASP A 14 14.95 -13.70 13.89
N HIS A 15 15.04 -14.94 14.39
CA HIS A 15 16.14 -15.87 14.12
C HIS A 15 16.44 -16.08 12.62
N PHE A 16 15.43 -15.94 11.75
CA PHE A 16 15.57 -16.08 10.30
C PHE A 16 15.59 -14.74 9.54
N VAL A 17 15.52 -13.62 10.25
CA VAL A 17 15.49 -12.28 9.67
C VAL A 17 16.83 -11.59 9.95
N LYS A 18 17.64 -11.40 8.90
CA LYS A 18 18.91 -10.68 9.01
C LYS A 18 18.65 -9.20 9.31
N ARG A 19 19.27 -8.71 10.38
CA ARG A 19 19.25 -7.30 10.79
C ARG A 19 20.23 -6.48 9.94
N GLY A 20 20.01 -5.17 9.82
CA GLY A 20 20.95 -4.25 9.16
C GLY A 20 21.05 -4.40 7.63
N ASN A 21 20.08 -5.08 7.00
CA ASN A 21 20.10 -5.25 5.53
C ASN A 21 19.79 -3.96 4.76
N VAL A 22 19.08 -3.01 5.39
CA VAL A 22 18.66 -1.75 4.78
C VAL A 22 18.76 -0.68 5.85
N GLU A 23 19.72 0.22 5.69
CA GLU A 23 20.02 1.33 6.61
C GLU A 23 19.93 2.68 5.90
N GLN A 24 20.17 2.72 4.59
CA GLN A 24 20.15 3.94 3.79
C GLN A 24 19.49 3.70 2.43
N ILE A 25 18.46 4.48 2.10
CA ILE A 25 17.71 4.34 0.85
C ILE A 25 17.54 5.67 0.13
N CYS A 26 17.58 5.65 -1.19
CA CYS A 26 17.36 6.85 -1.98
C CYS A 26 15.89 7.28 -1.98
N PRO A 27 15.58 8.56 -2.28
CA PRO A 27 14.21 9.06 -2.34
C PRO A 27 13.28 8.27 -3.27
N HIS A 28 13.81 7.74 -4.39
CA HIS A 28 13.02 6.95 -5.34
C HIS A 28 12.57 5.61 -4.72
N CYS A 29 13.50 4.86 -4.14
CA CYS A 29 13.20 3.61 -3.45
C CYS A 29 12.30 3.85 -2.23
N ALA A 30 12.49 4.96 -1.50
CA ALA A 30 11.65 5.32 -0.37
C ALA A 30 10.20 5.62 -0.78
N ALA A 31 9.98 6.30 -1.91
CA ALA A 31 8.63 6.54 -2.44
C ALA A 31 7.93 5.21 -2.82
N ILE A 32 8.65 4.29 -3.48
CA ILE A 32 8.13 2.95 -3.82
C ILE A 32 7.82 2.17 -2.55
N ALA A 33 8.72 2.17 -1.56
CA ALA A 33 8.54 1.47 -0.29
C ALA A 33 7.37 2.05 0.51
N LEU A 34 7.21 3.38 0.51
CA LEU A 34 6.09 4.08 1.15
C LEU A 34 4.77 3.70 0.47
N PHE A 35 4.71 3.70 -0.86
CA PHE A 35 3.53 3.26 -1.59
C PHE A 35 3.20 1.79 -1.25
N ALA A 36 4.20 0.91 -1.29
CA ALA A 36 4.01 -0.52 -1.01
C ALA A 36 3.50 -0.79 0.41
N ILE A 37 4.05 -0.11 1.44
CA ILE A 37 3.60 -0.29 2.82
C ILE A 37 2.20 0.27 3.04
N GLN A 38 1.83 1.38 2.39
CA GLN A 38 0.49 1.96 2.54
C GLN A 38 -0.57 1.08 1.86
N THR A 39 -0.27 0.66 0.62
CA THR A 39 -1.19 -0.08 -0.25
C THR A 39 -1.35 -1.55 0.16
N ASN A 40 -0.33 -2.18 0.75
CA ASN A 40 -0.36 -3.58 1.21
C ASN A 40 -0.31 -3.74 2.75
N SER A 41 -0.42 -2.64 3.50
CA SER A 41 -0.22 -2.57 4.95
C SER A 41 -0.77 -3.80 5.68
N PRO A 42 0.09 -4.71 6.21
CA PRO A 42 -0.35 -5.86 6.99
C PRO A 42 -0.88 -5.41 8.35
N ALA A 43 -1.44 -6.33 9.15
CA ALA A 43 -1.75 -6.01 10.54
C ALA A 43 -0.43 -5.82 11.33
N GLY A 44 -0.34 -4.74 12.12
CA GLY A 44 0.91 -4.34 12.81
C GLY A 44 0.83 -4.27 14.33
N GLY A 45 -0.22 -4.84 14.95
CA GLY A 45 -0.52 -4.66 16.37
C GLY A 45 -1.45 -3.46 16.65
N ALA A 46 -1.58 -3.06 17.91
CA ALA A 46 -2.59 -2.08 18.35
C ALA A 46 -2.46 -0.72 17.64
N GLY A 47 -3.55 -0.28 17.01
CA GLY A 47 -3.66 0.99 16.29
C GLY A 47 -3.00 1.03 14.91
N TYR A 48 -2.25 0.00 14.51
CA TYR A 48 -1.68 -0.05 13.17
C TYR A 48 -2.70 -0.57 12.16
N ARG A 49 -3.26 0.36 11.37
CA ARG A 49 -4.34 0.06 10.42
C ARG A 49 -3.83 -0.73 9.22
N VAL A 50 -4.68 -1.64 8.78
CA VAL A 50 -4.48 -2.49 7.61
C VAL A 50 -4.80 -1.68 6.36
N GLY A 51 -4.24 -2.11 5.22
CA GLY A 51 -4.55 -1.54 3.90
C GLY A 51 -6.06 -1.51 3.64
N MET A 52 -6.48 -0.60 2.76
CA MET A 52 -7.87 -0.48 2.32
C MET A 52 -8.44 -1.80 1.75
N ARG A 53 -7.56 -2.62 1.17
CA ARG A 53 -7.87 -3.94 0.60
C ARG A 53 -7.77 -5.08 1.62
N GLY A 54 -7.61 -4.78 2.90
CA GLY A 54 -7.30 -5.78 3.92
C GLY A 54 -5.81 -6.18 3.92
N GLY A 55 -5.49 -7.19 4.73
CA GLY A 55 -4.11 -7.65 4.93
C GLY A 55 -3.74 -8.74 3.94
N GLY A 56 -2.64 -8.54 3.21
CA GLY A 56 -2.13 -9.45 2.18
C GLY A 56 -3.00 -9.56 0.92
N PRO A 57 -3.52 -8.45 0.34
CA PRO A 57 -4.36 -8.49 -0.85
C PRO A 57 -3.56 -8.89 -2.08
N LEU A 58 -4.21 -9.57 -3.03
CA LEU A 58 -3.65 -9.77 -4.37
C LEU A 58 -3.83 -8.52 -5.23
N THR A 59 -2.78 -8.20 -5.98
CA THR A 59 -2.83 -7.17 -7.03
C THR A 59 -2.83 -7.85 -8.38
N THR A 60 -3.81 -7.53 -9.22
CA THR A 60 -3.95 -8.08 -10.57
C THR A 60 -3.79 -6.96 -11.58
N LEU A 61 -2.90 -7.16 -12.55
CA LEU A 61 -2.64 -6.22 -13.65
C LEU A 61 -2.78 -6.96 -14.98
N VAL A 62 -3.30 -6.26 -15.98
CA VAL A 62 -3.32 -6.70 -17.37
C VAL A 62 -1.94 -6.48 -17.97
N VAL A 63 -1.41 -7.51 -18.61
CA VAL A 63 -0.14 -7.46 -19.36
C VAL A 63 -0.37 -7.94 -20.79
N PRO A 64 0.33 -7.37 -21.80
CA PRO A 64 0.23 -7.90 -23.16
C PRO A 64 0.90 -9.27 -23.24
N GLN A 65 0.38 -10.17 -24.09
CA GLN A 65 0.90 -11.55 -24.22
C GLN A 65 2.40 -11.59 -24.55
N GLU A 66 2.86 -10.69 -25.42
CA GLU A 66 4.27 -10.57 -25.79
C GLU A 66 4.93 -9.44 -25.01
N GLU A 67 4.93 -9.57 -23.68
CA GLU A 67 5.27 -8.50 -22.74
C GLU A 67 6.58 -7.76 -23.08
N ASP A 68 7.62 -8.50 -23.46
CA ASP A 68 8.95 -7.95 -23.77
C ASP A 68 8.98 -7.04 -25.00
N LYS A 69 7.98 -7.13 -25.89
CA LYS A 69 7.88 -6.29 -27.09
C LYS A 69 7.34 -4.89 -26.80
N TYR A 70 6.79 -4.65 -25.61
CA TYR A 70 6.12 -3.41 -25.27
C TYR A 70 6.89 -2.61 -24.22
N PRO A 71 7.10 -1.30 -24.42
CA PRO A 71 7.68 -0.45 -23.40
C PRO A 71 6.77 -0.36 -22.18
N LEU A 72 7.35 -0.07 -21.02
CA LEU A 72 6.65 0.00 -19.73
C LEU A 72 5.36 0.84 -19.80
N TRP A 73 5.41 2.02 -20.43
CA TRP A 73 4.25 2.92 -20.50
C TRP A 73 3.03 2.28 -21.19
N LYS A 74 3.23 1.43 -22.20
CA LYS A 74 2.13 0.72 -22.87
C LYS A 74 1.52 -0.35 -21.95
N LYS A 75 2.35 -1.03 -21.16
CA LYS A 75 1.88 -2.01 -20.16
C LYS A 75 1.06 -1.30 -19.07
N LEU A 76 1.53 -0.15 -18.60
CA LEU A 76 0.82 0.67 -17.60
C LEU A 76 -0.53 1.18 -18.14
N TRP A 77 -0.56 1.63 -19.40
CA TRP A 77 -1.78 2.18 -20.01
C TRP A 77 -2.94 1.17 -20.07
N LEU A 78 -2.65 -0.13 -20.24
CA LEU A 78 -3.67 -1.19 -20.19
C LEU A 78 -4.42 -1.28 -18.85
N ASN A 79 -3.85 -0.70 -17.79
CA ASN A 79 -4.40 -0.73 -16.44
C ASN A 79 -4.99 0.63 -16.02
N VAL A 80 -5.12 1.58 -16.95
CA VAL A 80 -5.78 2.86 -16.70
C VAL A 80 -7.27 2.71 -17.02
N LEU A 81 -8.13 2.83 -16.00
CA LEU A 81 -9.57 2.82 -16.22
C LEU A 81 -10.02 4.12 -16.88
N PRO A 82 -10.88 4.06 -17.91
CA PRO A 82 -11.43 5.26 -18.52
C PRO A 82 -12.25 6.05 -17.50
N GLN A 83 -12.11 7.37 -17.52
CA GLN A 83 -12.96 8.29 -16.80
C GLN A 83 -13.63 9.23 -17.79
N GLU A 84 -14.92 9.49 -17.61
CA GLU A 84 -15.67 10.42 -18.46
C GLU A 84 -15.20 11.86 -18.25
N GLU A 85 -14.94 12.23 -16.99
CA GLU A 85 -14.49 13.57 -16.61
C GLU A 85 -13.30 13.49 -15.64
N PRO A 86 -12.28 14.34 -15.81
CA PRO A 86 -11.20 14.44 -14.84
C PRO A 86 -11.70 15.10 -13.54
N PRO A 87 -11.14 14.72 -12.37
CA PRO A 87 -11.52 15.36 -11.11
C PRO A 87 -11.13 16.84 -11.10
N ASN A 88 -11.97 17.67 -10.47
CA ASN A 88 -11.69 19.08 -10.21
C ASN A 88 -10.61 19.22 -9.12
N VAL A 89 -9.81 20.28 -9.19
CA VAL A 89 -8.82 20.63 -8.15
C VAL A 89 -9.43 20.71 -6.76
N THR A 90 -10.67 21.17 -6.62
CA THR A 90 -11.39 21.20 -5.33
C THR A 90 -11.64 19.81 -4.73
N GLN A 91 -11.63 18.76 -5.55
CA GLN A 91 -11.79 17.37 -5.12
C GLN A 91 -10.44 16.72 -4.75
N HIS A 92 -9.30 17.33 -5.09
CA HIS A 92 -7.97 16.76 -4.80
C HIS A 92 -7.77 16.39 -3.32
N PRO A 93 -8.21 17.19 -2.32
CA PRO A 93 -8.09 16.80 -0.90
C PRO A 93 -8.93 15.56 -0.52
N LEU A 94 -9.94 15.20 -1.31
CA LEU A 94 -10.73 13.96 -1.14
C LEU A 94 -10.09 12.76 -1.86
N ILE A 95 -9.16 13.00 -2.80
CA ILE A 95 -8.43 11.97 -3.56
C ILE A 95 -7.10 11.64 -2.87
N PHE A 96 -6.36 12.68 -2.48
CA PHE A 96 -5.00 12.60 -1.96
C PHE A 96 -4.99 12.92 -0.46
N PRO A 97 -4.83 11.93 0.43
CA PRO A 97 -5.02 12.13 1.87
C PRO A 97 -4.03 13.08 2.54
N TRP A 98 -2.91 13.37 1.89
CA TRP A 98 -1.88 14.30 2.38
C TRP A 98 -2.18 15.78 2.07
N LEU A 99 -3.20 16.07 1.25
CA LEU A 99 -3.63 17.44 0.95
C LEU A 99 -4.69 17.98 1.92
N ALA A 100 -5.10 17.18 2.91
CA ALA A 100 -6.07 17.53 3.95
C ALA A 100 -5.54 17.15 5.34
N PRO A 101 -6.12 17.68 6.43
CA PRO A 101 -5.82 17.19 7.77
C PRO A 101 -6.02 15.67 7.86
N THR A 102 -5.01 14.97 8.38
CA THR A 102 -5.02 13.51 8.45
C THR A 102 -6.21 13.00 9.26
N LYS A 103 -7.11 12.24 8.64
CA LYS A 103 -8.18 11.52 9.36
C LYS A 103 -7.54 10.46 10.26
N THR A 104 -7.80 10.51 11.56
CA THR A 104 -7.29 9.53 12.54
C THR A 104 -8.40 8.64 13.07
N SER A 105 -8.01 7.42 13.40
CA SER A 105 -8.89 6.42 14.01
C SER A 105 -8.70 6.30 15.53
N GLU A 106 -8.18 7.37 16.15
CA GLU A 106 -8.06 7.53 17.62
C GLU A 106 -9.44 7.70 18.26
N LYS A 107 -10.40 8.28 17.52
CA LYS A 107 -11.81 8.43 17.93
C LYS A 107 -12.68 7.46 17.13
N ALA A 108 -13.67 6.85 17.78
CA ALA A 108 -14.67 6.04 17.09
C ALA A 108 -15.47 6.89 16.08
N GLY A 109 -15.94 6.27 15.00
CA GLY A 109 -16.79 6.91 13.97
C GLY A 109 -16.04 7.59 12.81
N ASN A 110 -14.71 7.74 12.88
CA ASN A 110 -13.90 8.35 11.81
C ASN A 110 -13.46 7.33 10.73
N VAL A 111 -14.40 6.53 10.24
CA VAL A 111 -14.14 5.55 9.18
C VAL A 111 -14.24 6.23 7.82
N VAL A 112 -13.31 5.89 6.92
CA VAL A 112 -13.31 6.37 5.54
C VAL A 112 -13.92 5.30 4.64
N THR A 113 -15.04 5.63 4.02
CA THR A 113 -15.81 4.76 3.12
C THR A 113 -15.94 5.43 1.75
N PRO A 114 -16.33 4.70 0.70
CA PRO A 114 -16.62 5.30 -0.61
C PRO A 114 -17.67 6.42 -0.55
N ASP A 115 -18.58 6.40 0.43
CA ASP A 115 -19.63 7.41 0.59
C ASP A 115 -19.11 8.77 1.11
N ASN A 116 -17.91 8.79 1.71
CA ASN A 116 -17.36 10.00 2.35
C ASN A 116 -15.97 10.40 1.85
N ALA A 117 -15.56 9.85 0.71
CA ALA A 117 -14.28 10.06 0.05
C ALA A 117 -14.47 10.04 -1.47
N HIS A 118 -13.45 10.48 -2.20
CA HIS A 118 -13.47 10.34 -3.66
C HIS A 118 -13.09 8.90 -4.05
N PRO A 119 -13.74 8.26 -5.04
CA PRO A 119 -13.41 6.88 -5.46
C PRO A 119 -11.94 6.67 -5.82
N LEU A 120 -11.30 7.69 -6.42
CA LEU A 120 -9.86 7.66 -6.73
C LEU A 120 -8.93 7.57 -5.52
N GLN A 121 -9.41 7.83 -4.30
CA GLN A 121 -8.63 7.58 -3.09
C GLN A 121 -8.28 6.10 -2.92
N ALA A 122 -8.97 5.19 -3.63
CA ALA A 122 -8.61 3.77 -3.68
C ALA A 122 -7.13 3.55 -4.00
N TYR A 123 -6.58 4.33 -4.93
CA TYR A 123 -5.17 4.24 -5.34
C TYR A 123 -4.19 4.86 -4.35
N TRP A 124 -4.67 5.65 -3.39
CA TRP A 124 -3.85 6.51 -2.53
C TRP A 124 -4.18 6.33 -1.05
N GLY A 125 -4.63 5.14 -0.64
CA GLY A 125 -4.92 4.84 0.77
C GLY A 125 -3.71 5.11 1.67
N MET A 126 -3.93 5.75 2.82
CA MET A 126 -2.88 6.13 3.79
C MET A 126 -3.19 5.57 5.20
N PRO A 127 -3.29 4.24 5.38
CA PRO A 127 -3.62 3.63 6.67
C PRO A 127 -2.53 3.81 7.72
N ARG A 128 -1.27 4.01 7.31
CA ARG A 128 -0.12 4.25 8.19
C ARG A 128 0.23 5.73 8.18
N ARG A 129 0.58 6.27 9.35
CA ARG A 129 1.10 7.64 9.46
C ARG A 129 2.61 7.55 9.48
N ILE A 130 3.22 7.84 8.34
CA ILE A 130 4.67 7.74 8.12
C ILE A 130 5.13 9.08 7.56
N GLU A 131 6.25 9.55 8.07
CA GLU A 131 6.92 10.76 7.60
C GLU A 131 8.41 10.43 7.42
N LEU A 132 8.93 10.71 6.23
CA LEU A 132 10.34 10.50 5.91
C LEU A 132 11.15 11.73 6.32
N ASP A 133 12.35 11.52 6.86
CA ASP A 133 13.24 12.63 7.22
C ASP A 133 14.20 12.95 6.07
N PHE A 134 13.97 14.08 5.41
CA PHE A 134 14.84 14.61 4.36
C PHE A 134 15.92 15.57 4.87
N THR A 135 15.95 15.86 6.18
CA THR A 135 16.88 16.82 6.78
C THR A 135 18.21 16.18 7.16
N HIS A 136 18.20 14.92 7.60
CA HIS A 136 19.39 14.16 7.94
C HIS A 136 19.65 13.09 6.88
N THR A 137 20.47 13.42 5.89
CA THR A 137 20.82 12.53 4.77
C THR A 137 22.32 12.38 4.62
N VAL A 138 22.73 11.33 3.92
CA VAL A 138 24.13 11.04 3.61
C VAL A 138 24.29 10.73 2.13
N ALA A 139 25.46 11.05 1.56
CA ALA A 139 25.83 10.55 0.25
C ALA A 139 26.34 9.11 0.35
N GLY A 140 26.07 8.29 -0.65
CA GLY A 140 26.51 6.90 -0.68
C GLY A 140 25.73 6.04 -1.66
N ILE A 141 25.79 4.72 -1.45
CA ILE A 141 25.09 3.72 -2.26
C ILE A 141 23.78 3.33 -1.57
N CYS A 142 22.66 3.40 -2.30
CA CYS A 142 21.35 2.95 -1.81
C CYS A 142 21.31 1.43 -1.62
N ASP A 143 20.88 0.97 -0.45
CA ASP A 143 20.83 -0.47 -0.14
C ASP A 143 19.78 -1.26 -0.96
N LEU A 144 18.85 -0.55 -1.62
CA LEU A 144 17.78 -1.17 -2.41
C LEU A 144 18.06 -1.20 -3.91
N CYS A 145 18.54 -0.10 -4.51
CA CYS A 145 18.82 -0.07 -5.96
C CYS A 145 20.31 -0.24 -6.29
N GLY A 146 21.21 -0.09 -5.33
CA GLY A 146 22.66 -0.19 -5.56
C GLY A 146 23.28 1.02 -6.27
N GLU A 147 22.52 2.08 -6.53
CA GLU A 147 23.00 3.31 -7.18
C GLU A 147 23.52 4.32 -6.16
N HIS A 148 24.46 5.18 -6.60
CA HIS A 148 24.97 6.28 -5.81
C HIS A 148 23.99 7.46 -5.79
N HIS A 149 23.76 8.05 -4.62
CA HIS A 149 22.95 9.25 -4.44
C HIS A 149 23.58 10.19 -3.41
N GLU A 150 23.34 11.49 -3.57
CA GLU A 150 23.84 12.54 -2.67
C GLU A 150 23.05 12.67 -1.35
N SER A 151 21.84 12.10 -1.29
CA SER A 151 20.91 12.31 -0.18
C SER A 151 20.08 11.06 0.11
N LEU A 152 20.74 10.04 0.67
CA LEU A 152 20.09 8.84 1.18
C LEU A 152 19.36 9.13 2.49
N LEU A 153 18.14 8.62 2.59
CA LEU A 153 17.28 8.71 3.76
C LEU A 153 17.64 7.61 4.74
N LEU A 154 17.86 8.01 5.99
CA LEU A 154 18.29 7.12 7.07
C LEU A 154 17.16 6.78 8.05
N GLN A 155 16.15 7.65 8.14
CA GLN A 155 15.15 7.54 9.19
C GLN A 155 13.77 8.01 8.73
N MET A 156 12.77 7.50 9.45
CA MET A 156 11.38 7.89 9.31
C MET A 156 10.72 7.93 10.69
N ARG A 157 9.69 8.77 10.80
CA ARG A 157 8.78 8.80 11.95
C ARG A 157 7.52 8.04 11.60
N SER A 158 7.01 7.26 12.55
CA SER A 158 5.74 6.57 12.39
C SER A 158 4.85 6.75 13.60
N LYS A 159 3.54 6.89 13.38
CA LYS A 159 2.53 6.93 14.44
C LYS A 159 1.41 5.94 14.13
N ASN A 160 0.84 5.34 15.18
CA ASN A 160 -0.34 4.48 15.08
C ASN A 160 -1.63 5.33 14.87
N TYR A 161 -2.75 4.62 14.71
CA TYR A 161 -4.09 5.18 14.50
C TYR A 161 -4.20 6.09 13.27
N GLY A 162 -3.66 5.65 12.13
CA GLY A 162 -3.92 6.26 10.83
C GLY A 162 -5.35 6.05 10.34
N VAL A 163 -5.58 6.24 9.05
CA VAL A 163 -6.91 6.16 8.45
C VAL A 163 -7.47 4.74 8.58
N GLN A 164 -8.71 4.62 9.08
CA GLN A 164 -9.45 3.37 9.06
C GLN A 164 -10.34 3.34 7.82
N TYR A 165 -10.04 2.43 6.90
CA TYR A 165 -10.83 2.22 5.69
C TYR A 165 -11.84 1.09 5.89
N ASP A 166 -13.01 1.24 5.29
CA ASP A 166 -14.02 0.19 5.29
C ASP A 166 -14.85 0.19 4.00
N SER A 167 -15.34 -0.98 3.61
CA SER A 167 -16.25 -1.16 2.46
C SER A 167 -15.71 -0.67 1.11
N TRP A 168 -14.39 -0.72 0.90
CA TRP A 168 -13.77 -0.31 -0.37
C TRP A 168 -13.55 -1.47 -1.34
N LEU A 169 -13.85 -1.21 -2.61
CA LEU A 169 -13.52 -2.08 -3.75
C LEU A 169 -12.43 -1.42 -4.59
N HIS A 170 -11.22 -1.97 -4.52
CA HIS A 170 -10.06 -1.45 -5.23
C HIS A 170 -9.97 -2.05 -6.64
N PRO A 171 -9.76 -1.25 -7.69
CA PRO A 171 -9.75 -1.71 -9.09
C PRO A 171 -8.76 -2.85 -9.40
N PHE A 172 -7.58 -2.83 -8.78
CA PHE A 172 -6.55 -3.86 -9.00
C PHE A 172 -6.62 -5.06 -8.05
N SER A 173 -7.77 -5.34 -7.44
CA SER A 173 -7.93 -6.53 -6.61
C SER A 173 -9.20 -7.29 -6.98
N PRO A 174 -9.13 -8.62 -7.09
CA PRO A 174 -10.34 -9.43 -7.20
C PRO A 174 -11.00 -9.54 -5.82
N TYR A 175 -12.33 -9.65 -5.81
CA TYR A 175 -13.15 -9.73 -4.60
C TYR A 175 -14.05 -10.95 -4.63
N ARG A 176 -14.37 -11.47 -3.43
CA ARG A 176 -15.37 -12.51 -3.23
C ARG A 176 -16.35 -12.12 -2.14
N GLN A 177 -17.57 -12.65 -2.26
CA GLN A 177 -18.59 -12.58 -1.23
C GLN A 177 -18.92 -14.00 -0.74
N ALA A 178 -19.41 -14.12 0.48
CA ALA A 178 -19.86 -15.41 0.99
C ALA A 178 -21.13 -15.87 0.25
N LEU A 179 -21.08 -17.03 -0.40
CA LEU A 179 -22.20 -17.55 -1.21
C LEU A 179 -23.51 -17.75 -0.43
N LYS A 180 -23.40 -17.99 0.89
CA LYS A 180 -24.55 -18.29 1.76
C LYS A 180 -25.12 -17.06 2.48
N ASP A 181 -24.49 -15.90 2.31
CA ASP A 181 -24.91 -14.66 2.94
C ASP A 181 -24.67 -13.48 1.96
N PRO A 182 -25.70 -13.12 1.18
CA PRO A 182 -25.63 -11.98 0.26
C PRO A 182 -25.41 -10.63 0.95
N SER A 183 -25.55 -10.55 2.29
CA SER A 183 -25.25 -9.34 3.07
C SER A 183 -23.80 -9.29 3.57
N ALA A 184 -23.04 -10.38 3.40
CA ALA A 184 -21.64 -10.43 3.80
C ALA A 184 -20.81 -9.39 3.02
N PRO A 185 -19.80 -8.77 3.63
CA PRO A 185 -18.97 -7.80 2.94
C PRO A 185 -18.14 -8.47 1.84
N TRP A 186 -17.83 -7.71 0.80
CA TRP A 186 -16.85 -8.10 -0.20
C TRP A 186 -15.46 -8.12 0.40
N LEU A 187 -14.76 -9.24 0.22
CA LEU A 187 -13.41 -9.43 0.71
C LEU A 187 -12.45 -9.58 -0.46
N ALA A 188 -11.39 -8.76 -0.46
CA ALA A 188 -10.32 -8.91 -1.44
C ALA A 188 -9.70 -10.31 -1.30
N PHE A 189 -9.40 -10.94 -2.44
CA PHE A 189 -8.66 -12.19 -2.44
C PHE A 189 -7.25 -11.96 -1.89
N LYS A 190 -6.80 -12.92 -1.08
CA LYS A 190 -5.50 -12.92 -0.43
C LYS A 190 -4.62 -13.99 -1.04
N GLY A 191 -3.31 -13.74 -1.08
CA GLY A 191 -2.35 -14.76 -1.49
C GLY A 191 -2.51 -16.02 -0.64
N GLN A 192 -2.61 -17.19 -1.29
CA GLN A 192 -2.73 -18.48 -0.62
C GLN A 192 -1.38 -19.21 -0.61
N PRO A 193 -1.02 -19.91 0.47
CA PRO A 193 0.05 -20.90 0.43
C PRO A 193 -0.26 -21.94 -0.66
N GLY A 194 0.62 -22.09 -1.64
CA GLY A 194 0.40 -22.96 -2.82
C GLY A 194 0.04 -22.23 -4.11
N GLY A 195 -0.09 -20.90 -4.09
CA GLY A 195 -0.31 -20.09 -5.29
C GLY A 195 -1.78 -19.98 -5.70
N LEU A 196 -2.00 -19.40 -6.88
CA LEU A 196 -3.32 -19.30 -7.52
C LEU A 196 -3.58 -20.54 -8.36
N SER A 197 -4.81 -21.02 -8.35
CA SER A 197 -5.23 -22.18 -9.14
C SER A 197 -6.19 -21.77 -10.26
N TYR A 198 -6.42 -22.66 -11.22
CA TYR A 198 -7.25 -22.38 -12.40
C TYR A 198 -8.66 -21.85 -12.07
N LYS A 199 -9.27 -22.31 -10.98
CA LYS A 199 -10.58 -21.82 -10.50
C LYS A 199 -10.57 -20.33 -10.10
N ASP A 200 -9.40 -19.79 -9.80
CA ASP A 200 -9.19 -18.39 -9.42
C ASP A 200 -8.87 -17.52 -10.65
N TRP A 201 -8.69 -18.13 -11.83
CA TRP A 201 -8.48 -17.47 -13.12
C TRP A 201 -9.82 -17.36 -13.84
N LEU A 202 -10.45 -16.20 -13.74
CA LEU A 202 -11.51 -15.81 -14.68
C LEU A 202 -10.77 -15.19 -15.88
N GLY A 203 -10.75 -15.93 -17.00
CA GLY A 203 -10.03 -15.58 -18.23
C GLY A 203 -10.26 -14.16 -18.70
#